data_AF-A0A3B8Y053-F1
#
_entry.id   AF-A0A3B8Y053-F1
#
_cell.length_a   1.000
_cell.length_b   1.000
_cell.length_c   1.000
_cell.angle_alpha   90.00
_cell.angle_beta   90.00
_cell.angle_gamma   90.00
#
_symmetry.space_group_name_H-M   'P 1'
#
loop_
_entity.id
_entity.type
_entity.pdbx_description
1 polymer ?
#
loop_
_entity_poly.entity_id
_entity_poly.type
_entity_poly.pdbx_seq_one_letter_code
_entity_poly.pdbx_strand_id
1 'polypeptide(L)'
;MSQSQTYATILAEERRGGFRHAALAALVVLVCIAALWITGFFDSRRFVEGIPALAQLASEMVPPDFTRWQAWLKPLLDTLAMSIAGTVLAVILSLPLAILAAPNTSPNMAVCQLARTLLALLRSIPEIILGVIFVAAVGFGALPGVLALALHSVGMVAKFYAEAIEHVDPKPLEAARAAGATPLQVITHSVLPQVFPQLADITLYRWEYHFRA
;
A
#
# COMPACT_ATOMS: atom_id res chain seq x y z
N MET A 1 14.25 8.59 55.59
CA MET A 1 13.00 8.79 54.80
C MET A 1 12.29 7.46 54.73
N SER A 2 11.06 7.36 55.26
CA SER A 2 10.33 6.10 55.46
C SER A 2 9.81 5.54 54.13
N GLN A 3 10.03 4.24 53.88
CA GLN A 3 9.61 3.53 52.67
C GLN A 3 8.12 3.72 52.33
N SER A 4 7.27 3.95 53.35
CA SER A 4 5.84 4.21 53.19
C SER A 4 5.50 5.44 52.31
N GLN A 5 6.33 6.49 52.34
CA GLN A 5 6.09 7.68 51.51
C GLN A 5 6.48 7.48 50.05
N THR A 6 7.49 6.64 49.79
CA THR A 6 7.90 6.27 48.43
C THR A 6 6.84 5.41 47.73
N TYR A 7 6.18 4.49 48.44
CA TYR A 7 5.07 3.71 47.88
C TYR A 7 3.85 4.57 47.55
N ALA A 8 3.52 5.55 48.41
CA ALA A 8 2.39 6.46 48.18
C ALA A 8 2.58 7.35 46.94
N THR A 9 3.80 7.82 46.68
CA THR A 9 4.11 8.62 45.49
C THR A 9 4.07 7.79 44.21
N ILE A 10 4.58 6.55 44.23
CA ILE A 10 4.56 5.63 43.08
C ILE A 10 3.11 5.26 42.70
N LEU A 11 2.26 4.95 43.68
CA LEU A 11 0.84 4.63 43.44
C LEU A 11 0.02 5.84 42.93
N ALA A 12 0.40 7.06 43.29
CA ALA A 12 -0.25 8.28 42.80
C ALA A 12 0.10 8.58 41.33
N GLU A 13 1.32 8.28 40.90
CA GLU A 13 1.75 8.38 39.50
C GLU A 13 1.10 7.33 38.60
N GLU A 14 0.97 6.08 39.06
CA GLU A 14 0.24 5.03 38.33
C GLU A 14 -1.25 5.37 38.13
N ARG A 15 -1.94 5.91 39.16
CA ARG A 15 -3.34 6.32 39.03
C ARG A 15 -3.56 7.43 38.00
N ARG A 16 -2.63 8.39 37.90
CA ARG A 16 -2.66 9.45 36.88
C ARG A 16 -2.38 8.92 35.48
N GLY A 17 -1.50 7.92 35.35
CA GLY A 17 -1.28 7.19 34.11
C GLY A 17 -2.53 6.42 33.68
N GLY A 18 -3.10 5.61 34.55
CA GLY A 18 -4.30 4.81 34.26
C GLY A 18 -5.51 5.64 33.85
N PHE A 19 -5.74 6.79 34.50
CA PHE A 19 -6.82 7.69 34.13
C PHE A 19 -6.66 8.29 32.73
N ARG A 20 -5.43 8.63 32.31
CA ARG A 20 -5.16 9.13 30.94
C ARG A 20 -5.41 8.05 29.88
N HIS A 21 -4.99 6.81 30.14
CA HIS A 21 -5.25 5.68 29.23
C HIS A 21 -6.75 5.35 29.16
N ALA A 22 -7.45 5.38 30.30
CA ALA A 22 -8.90 5.18 30.33
C ALA A 22 -9.67 6.29 29.60
N ALA A 23 -9.25 7.55 29.76
CA ALA A 23 -9.84 8.68 29.04
C ALA A 23 -9.59 8.59 27.53
N LEU A 24 -8.38 8.20 27.11
CA LEU A 24 -8.06 7.95 25.69
C LEU A 24 -8.90 6.80 25.12
N ALA A 25 -9.02 5.70 25.86
CA ALA A 25 -9.85 4.57 25.44
C ALA A 25 -11.33 4.97 25.31
N ALA A 26 -11.87 5.72 26.28
CA ALA A 26 -13.23 6.23 26.22
C ALA A 26 -13.45 7.17 25.04
N LEU A 27 -12.49 8.05 24.74
CA LEU A 27 -12.54 8.94 23.58
C LEU A 27 -12.53 8.13 22.27
N VAL A 28 -11.66 7.12 22.15
CA VAL A 28 -11.62 6.24 20.96
C VAL A 28 -12.96 5.53 20.78
N VAL A 29 -13.50 4.95 21.85
CA VAL A 29 -14.82 4.28 21.80
C VAL A 29 -15.93 5.24 21.40
N LEU A 30 -15.94 6.45 21.95
CA LEU A 30 -16.90 7.49 21.59
C LEU A 30 -16.80 7.85 20.10
N VAL A 31 -15.59 8.03 19.59
CA VAL A 31 -15.36 8.31 18.16
C VAL A 31 -15.82 7.15 17.29
N CYS A 32 -15.56 5.90 17.67
CA CYS A 32 -16.06 4.72 16.96
C CYS A 32 -17.60 4.68 16.93
N ILE A 33 -18.27 4.91 18.08
CA ILE A 33 -19.74 4.93 18.15
C ILE A 33 -20.31 6.08 17.31
N ALA A 34 -19.72 7.26 17.39
CA ALA A 34 -20.13 8.41 16.59
C ALA A 34 -19.96 8.13 15.09
N ALA A 35 -18.85 7.51 14.68
CA ALA A 35 -18.62 7.12 13.30
C ALA A 35 -19.66 6.10 12.81
N LEU A 36 -19.96 5.07 13.60
CA LEU A 36 -21.03 4.10 13.30
C LEU A 36 -22.40 4.76 13.20
N TRP A 37 -22.67 5.74 14.04
CA TRP A 37 -23.92 6.49 14.00
C TRP A 37 -24.02 7.35 12.72
N ILE A 38 -22.96 8.08 12.37
CA ILE A 38 -22.91 8.96 11.20
C ILE A 38 -23.05 8.16 9.90
N THR A 39 -22.43 6.98 9.82
CA THR A 39 -22.57 6.10 8.64
C THR A 39 -23.96 5.46 8.53
N GLY A 40 -24.82 5.63 9.53
CA GLY A 40 -26.14 5.04 9.58
C GLY A 40 -26.10 3.53 9.82
N PHE A 41 -25.06 3.03 10.48
CA PHE A 41 -24.93 1.60 10.79
C PHE A 41 -26.09 1.07 11.63
N PHE A 42 -26.67 1.90 12.49
CA PHE A 42 -27.82 1.52 13.33
C PHE A 42 -29.17 1.68 12.62
N ASP A 43 -29.20 2.12 11.36
CA ASP A 43 -30.45 2.23 10.60
C ASP A 43 -30.91 0.83 10.11
N SER A 44 -31.80 0.23 10.90
CA SER A 44 -32.34 -1.11 10.60
C SER A 44 -33.13 -1.16 9.28
N ARG A 45 -33.63 -0.02 8.77
CA ARG A 45 -34.40 0.00 7.51
C ARG A 45 -33.51 -0.28 6.31
N ARG A 46 -32.28 0.28 6.29
CA ARG A 46 -31.30 0.04 5.22
C ARG A 46 -30.96 -1.43 5.05
N PHE A 47 -30.87 -2.19 6.15
CA PHE A 47 -30.60 -3.62 6.10
C PHE A 47 -31.80 -4.39 5.55
N VAL A 48 -33.01 -4.07 6.00
CA VAL A 48 -34.25 -4.74 5.54
C VAL A 48 -34.49 -4.47 4.06
N GLU A 49 -34.24 -3.26 3.58
CA GLU A 49 -34.34 -2.89 2.17
C GLU A 49 -33.29 -3.58 1.29
N GLY A 50 -32.16 -4.00 1.85
CA GLY A 50 -31.11 -4.75 1.14
C GLY A 50 -31.40 -6.25 0.98
N ILE A 51 -32.27 -6.84 1.82
CA ILE A 51 -32.56 -8.29 1.80
C ILE A 51 -33.10 -8.76 0.43
N PRO A 52 -34.05 -8.06 -0.22
CA PRO A 52 -34.52 -8.47 -1.54
C PRO A 52 -33.42 -8.51 -2.62
N ALA A 53 -32.49 -7.55 -2.60
CA ALA A 53 -31.37 -7.52 -3.54
C ALA A 53 -30.40 -8.70 -3.31
N LEU A 54 -30.14 -9.06 -2.05
CA LEU A 54 -29.35 -10.25 -1.70
C LEU A 54 -30.05 -11.54 -2.14
N ALA A 55 -31.37 -11.63 -1.96
CA ALA A 55 -32.16 -12.78 -2.39
C ALA A 55 -32.17 -12.91 -3.93
N GLN A 56 -32.28 -11.79 -4.64
CA GLN A 56 -32.18 -11.77 -6.11
C GLN A 56 -30.80 -12.26 -6.57
N LEU A 57 -29.71 -11.70 -6.02
CA LEU A 57 -28.36 -12.14 -6.34
C LEU A 57 -28.16 -13.64 -6.06
N ALA A 58 -28.65 -14.13 -4.92
CA ALA A 58 -28.57 -15.55 -4.58
C ALA A 58 -29.35 -16.44 -5.58
N SER A 59 -30.51 -15.98 -6.06
CA SER A 59 -31.29 -16.69 -7.07
C SER A 59 -30.64 -16.69 -8.46
N GLU A 60 -29.89 -15.63 -8.81
CA GLU A 60 -29.13 -15.57 -10.06
C GLU A 60 -27.87 -16.44 -10.01
N MET A 61 -27.34 -16.72 -8.81
CA MET A 61 -26.18 -17.59 -8.60
C MET A 61 -26.53 -19.09 -8.56
N VAL A 62 -27.79 -19.47 -8.29
CA VAL A 62 -28.20 -20.88 -8.07
C VAL A 62 -29.44 -21.25 -8.90
N PRO A 63 -29.37 -22.24 -9.81
CA PRO A 63 -28.26 -23.18 -10.04
C PRO A 63 -27.17 -22.62 -10.98
N PRO A 64 -25.88 -22.88 -10.71
CA PRO A 64 -24.79 -22.41 -11.56
C PRO A 64 -24.83 -23.07 -12.95
N ASP A 65 -24.78 -22.26 -14.02
CA ASP A 65 -24.70 -22.73 -15.40
C ASP A 65 -23.25 -22.77 -15.91
N PHE A 66 -22.71 -23.97 -16.10
CA PHE A 66 -21.35 -24.21 -16.61
C PHE A 66 -21.29 -24.42 -18.13
N THR A 67 -22.40 -24.32 -18.85
CA THR A 67 -22.48 -24.59 -20.29
C THR A 67 -21.54 -23.67 -21.09
N ARG A 68 -21.28 -22.46 -20.58
CA ARG A 68 -20.49 -21.41 -21.26
C ARG A 68 -19.08 -21.21 -20.69
N TRP A 69 -18.52 -22.20 -19.99
CA TRP A 69 -17.19 -22.07 -19.34
C TRP A 69 -16.08 -21.58 -20.29
N GLN A 70 -16.14 -21.94 -21.57
CA GLN A 70 -15.18 -21.50 -22.59
C GLN A 70 -15.16 -19.97 -22.79
N ALA A 71 -16.32 -19.32 -22.61
CA ALA A 71 -16.43 -17.87 -22.73
C ALA A 71 -15.73 -17.13 -21.57
N TRP A 72 -15.44 -17.83 -20.45
CA TRP A 72 -14.76 -17.25 -19.29
C TRP A 72 -13.24 -17.30 -19.40
N LEU A 73 -12.65 -18.16 -20.24
CA LEU A 73 -11.19 -18.25 -20.37
C LEU A 73 -10.57 -16.94 -20.81
N LYS A 74 -11.18 -16.26 -21.79
CA LYS A 74 -10.62 -15.01 -22.32
C LYS A 74 -10.60 -13.92 -21.25
N PRO A 75 -11.71 -13.61 -20.55
CA PRO A 75 -11.69 -12.69 -19.40
C PRO A 75 -10.69 -13.08 -18.30
N LEU A 76 -10.61 -14.36 -17.93
CA LEU A 76 -9.67 -14.82 -16.90
C LEU A 76 -8.21 -14.58 -17.31
N LEU A 77 -7.88 -14.87 -18.57
CA LEU A 77 -6.55 -14.59 -19.13
C LEU A 77 -6.29 -13.09 -19.25
N ASP A 78 -7.29 -12.29 -19.58
CA ASP A 78 -7.17 -10.84 -19.63
C ASP A 78 -6.86 -10.28 -18.24
N THR A 79 -7.58 -10.70 -17.18
CA THR A 79 -7.26 -10.31 -15.79
C THR A 79 -5.84 -10.73 -15.40
N LEU A 80 -5.43 -11.96 -15.71
CA LEU A 80 -4.08 -12.43 -15.39
C LEU A 80 -3.02 -11.61 -16.14
N ALA A 81 -3.19 -11.40 -17.44
CA ALA A 81 -2.27 -10.61 -18.26
C ALA A 81 -2.20 -9.16 -17.79
N MET A 82 -3.35 -8.56 -17.44
CA MET A 82 -3.42 -7.20 -16.92
C MET A 82 -2.67 -7.06 -15.60
N SER A 83 -2.89 -8.00 -14.67
CA SER A 83 -2.23 -7.99 -13.36
C SER A 83 -0.71 -8.07 -13.47
N ILE A 84 -0.20 -8.94 -14.35
CA ILE A 84 1.24 -9.11 -14.58
C ILE A 84 1.81 -7.87 -15.28
N ALA A 85 1.19 -7.42 -16.38
CA ALA A 85 1.67 -6.27 -17.14
C ALA A 85 1.69 -4.99 -16.30
N GLY A 86 0.63 -4.74 -15.52
CA GLY A 86 0.55 -3.60 -14.61
C GLY A 86 1.62 -3.64 -13.54
N THR A 87 1.91 -4.83 -13.00
CA THR A 87 2.99 -5.02 -12.01
C THR A 87 4.37 -4.78 -12.62
N VAL A 88 4.65 -5.36 -13.79
CA VAL A 88 5.94 -5.17 -14.48
C VAL A 88 6.20 -3.70 -14.75
N LEU A 89 5.20 -2.97 -15.28
CA LEU A 89 5.32 -1.53 -15.49
C LEU A 89 5.52 -0.76 -14.18
N ALA A 90 4.77 -1.11 -13.13
CA ALA A 90 4.94 -0.49 -11.82
C ALA A 90 6.36 -0.69 -11.27
N VAL A 91 6.91 -1.91 -11.33
CA VAL A 91 8.27 -2.23 -10.85
C VAL A 91 9.32 -1.48 -11.66
N ILE A 92 9.23 -1.50 -12.99
CA ILE A 92 10.19 -0.81 -13.88
C ILE A 92 10.25 0.69 -13.57
N LEU A 93 9.11 1.33 -13.36
CA LEU A 93 9.05 2.76 -13.03
C LEU A 93 9.44 3.02 -11.57
N SER A 94 9.16 2.08 -10.66
CA SER A 94 9.41 2.25 -9.23
C SER A 94 10.86 2.13 -8.84
N LEU A 95 11.63 1.21 -9.44
CA LEU A 95 13.04 1.02 -9.12
C LEU A 95 13.89 2.30 -9.24
N PRO A 96 13.89 3.04 -10.37
CA PRO A 96 14.67 4.27 -10.47
C PRO A 96 14.15 5.36 -9.52
N LEU A 97 12.83 5.50 -9.36
CA LEU A 97 12.25 6.47 -8.43
C LEU A 97 12.61 6.17 -6.97
N ALA A 98 12.67 4.88 -6.60
CA ALA A 98 13.05 4.45 -5.26
C ALA A 98 14.50 4.80 -4.92
N ILE A 99 15.42 4.56 -5.86
CA ILE A 99 16.84 4.93 -5.72
C ILE A 99 17.00 6.44 -5.55
N LEU A 100 16.19 7.23 -6.27
CA LEU A 100 16.20 8.69 -6.14
C LEU A 100 15.55 9.18 -4.84
N ALA A 101 14.55 8.47 -4.32
CA ALA A 101 13.78 8.82 -3.12
C ALA A 101 14.43 8.37 -1.80
N ALA A 102 15.47 7.52 -1.84
CA ALA A 102 16.19 7.05 -0.67
C ALA A 102 17.41 7.96 -0.36
N PRO A 103 17.54 8.53 0.86
CA PRO A 103 18.59 9.51 1.18
C PRO A 103 20.03 8.99 1.05
N ASN A 104 20.25 7.69 1.22
CA ASN A 104 21.58 7.05 1.18
C ASN A 104 22.08 6.77 -0.26
N THR A 105 21.18 6.73 -1.25
CA THR A 105 21.49 6.52 -2.67
C THR A 105 21.20 7.74 -3.55
N SER A 106 20.41 8.70 -3.06
CA SER A 106 20.06 9.91 -3.81
C SER A 106 21.28 10.82 -4.03
N PRO A 107 21.42 11.48 -5.19
CA PRO A 107 22.52 12.41 -5.44
C PRO A 107 22.56 13.62 -4.51
N ASN A 108 21.39 14.14 -4.12
CA ASN A 108 21.25 15.24 -3.18
C ASN A 108 19.86 15.25 -2.52
N MET A 109 19.73 16.01 -1.43
CA MET A 109 18.49 16.08 -0.65
C MET A 109 17.31 16.67 -1.46
N ALA A 110 17.55 17.59 -2.40
CA ALA A 110 16.50 18.20 -3.20
C ALA A 110 15.86 17.20 -4.18
N VAL A 111 16.66 16.37 -4.85
CA VAL A 111 16.17 15.28 -5.72
C VAL A 111 15.41 14.25 -4.90
N CYS A 112 15.93 13.89 -3.71
CA CYS A 112 15.24 13.00 -2.78
C CYS A 112 13.84 13.52 -2.43
N GLN A 113 13.73 14.79 -2.03
CA GLN A 113 12.46 15.38 -1.65
C GLN A 113 11.50 15.53 -2.84
N LEU A 114 12.02 15.88 -4.03
CA LEU A 114 11.23 15.94 -5.25
C LEU A 114 10.66 14.57 -5.62
N ALA A 115 11.49 13.52 -5.57
CA ALA A 115 11.05 12.15 -5.82
C ALA A 115 9.97 11.73 -4.81
N ARG A 116 10.19 11.93 -3.50
CA ARG A 116 9.18 11.63 -2.45
C ARG A 116 7.87 12.39 -2.67
N THR A 117 7.93 13.63 -3.14
CA THR A 117 6.76 14.45 -3.45
C THR A 117 6.01 13.89 -4.67
N LEU A 118 6.72 13.53 -5.74
CA LEU A 118 6.13 12.87 -6.91
C LEU A 118 5.43 11.56 -6.52
N LEU A 119 6.06 10.74 -5.66
CA LEU A 119 5.44 9.50 -5.17
C LEU A 119 4.16 9.77 -4.37
N ALA A 120 4.13 10.83 -3.55
CA ALA A 120 2.92 11.23 -2.84
C ALA A 120 1.80 11.68 -3.80
N LEU A 121 2.14 12.40 -4.87
CA LEU A 121 1.18 12.82 -5.89
C LEU A 121 0.59 11.62 -6.65
N LEU A 122 1.42 10.68 -7.09
CA LEU A 122 0.97 9.47 -7.80
C LEU A 122 -0.02 8.64 -6.97
N ARG A 123 0.16 8.58 -5.64
CA ARG A 123 -0.75 7.87 -4.72
C ARG A 123 -2.07 8.61 -4.45
N SER A 124 -2.12 9.89 -4.74
CA SER A 124 -3.29 10.72 -4.40
C SER A 124 -4.44 10.53 -5.38
N ILE A 125 -4.16 10.03 -6.59
CA ILE A 125 -5.18 9.78 -7.61
C ILE A 125 -5.74 8.35 -7.42
N PRO A 126 -7.05 8.19 -7.17
CA PRO A 126 -7.68 6.89 -7.10
C PRO A 126 -7.56 6.13 -8.43
N GLU A 127 -7.35 4.82 -8.32
CA GLU A 127 -7.17 3.93 -9.46
C GLU A 127 -8.34 3.98 -10.45
N ILE A 128 -9.58 4.01 -9.96
CA ILE A 128 -10.79 4.10 -10.79
C ILE A 128 -10.79 5.38 -11.64
N ILE A 129 -10.33 6.50 -11.08
CA ILE A 129 -10.26 7.78 -11.81
C ILE A 129 -9.22 7.68 -12.93
N LEU A 130 -8.04 7.11 -12.66
CA LEU A 130 -7.05 6.83 -13.70
C LEU A 130 -7.60 5.89 -14.78
N GLY A 131 -8.37 4.88 -14.39
CA GLY A 131 -9.06 3.98 -15.32
C GLY A 131 -9.97 4.74 -16.28
N VAL A 132 -10.84 5.61 -15.75
CA VAL A 132 -11.74 6.44 -16.58
C VAL A 132 -10.95 7.36 -17.52
N ILE A 133 -9.89 8.01 -17.04
CA ILE A 133 -9.04 8.89 -17.85
C ILE A 133 -8.37 8.10 -18.98
N PHE A 134 -7.80 6.92 -18.68
CA PHE A 134 -7.14 6.11 -19.71
C PHE A 134 -8.14 5.51 -20.69
N VAL A 135 -9.33 5.10 -20.25
CA VAL A 135 -10.41 4.68 -21.18
C VAL A 135 -10.76 5.82 -22.14
N ALA A 136 -10.86 7.05 -21.65
CA ALA A 136 -11.11 8.20 -22.52
C ALA A 136 -9.95 8.48 -23.49
N ALA A 137 -8.70 8.20 -23.09
CA ALA A 137 -7.51 8.47 -23.88
C ALA A 137 -7.19 7.39 -24.95
N VAL A 138 -7.32 6.10 -24.61
CA VAL A 138 -6.93 4.96 -25.48
C VAL A 138 -8.10 4.05 -25.87
N GLY A 139 -9.31 4.30 -25.36
CA GLY A 139 -10.49 3.48 -25.60
C GLY A 139 -10.67 2.34 -24.60
N PHE A 140 -11.78 1.60 -24.75
CA PHE A 140 -12.11 0.45 -23.91
C PHE A 140 -11.20 -0.75 -24.20
N GLY A 141 -10.88 -1.51 -23.14
CA GLY A 141 -10.14 -2.77 -23.24
C GLY A 141 -9.24 -3.00 -22.02
N ALA A 142 -8.32 -3.95 -22.16
CA ALA A 142 -7.37 -4.30 -21.10
C ALA A 142 -6.29 -3.22 -20.86
N LEU A 143 -5.86 -2.53 -21.92
CA LEU A 143 -4.80 -1.53 -21.88
C LEU A 143 -5.04 -0.39 -20.87
N PRO A 144 -6.19 0.30 -20.82
CA PRO A 144 -6.41 1.35 -19.84
C PRO A 144 -6.36 0.84 -18.39
N GLY A 145 -6.81 -0.40 -18.14
CA GLY A 145 -6.70 -1.03 -16.83
C GLY A 145 -5.23 -1.30 -16.44
N VAL A 146 -4.41 -1.81 -17.37
CA VAL A 146 -2.96 -1.97 -17.15
C VAL A 146 -2.29 -0.65 -16.78
N LEU A 147 -2.60 0.42 -17.50
CA LEU A 147 -2.01 1.74 -17.26
C LEU A 147 -2.48 2.34 -15.92
N ALA A 148 -3.76 2.17 -15.58
CA ALA A 148 -4.32 2.62 -14.31
C ALA A 148 -3.67 1.90 -13.12
N LEU A 149 -3.63 0.56 -13.16
CA LEU A 149 -2.97 -0.30 -12.17
C LEU A 149 -1.51 0.10 -12.00
N ALA A 150 -0.77 0.20 -13.11
CA ALA A 150 0.65 0.53 -13.09
C ALA A 150 0.90 1.89 -12.43
N LEU A 151 0.29 2.96 -12.95
CA LEU A 151 0.58 4.33 -12.54
C LEU A 151 0.18 4.59 -11.09
N HIS A 152 -0.98 4.08 -10.66
CA HIS A 152 -1.41 4.15 -9.27
C HIS A 152 -0.41 3.44 -8.33
N SER A 153 0.07 2.27 -8.73
CA SER A 153 0.95 1.44 -7.91
C SER A 153 2.39 1.93 -7.81
N VAL A 154 2.90 2.67 -8.82
CA VAL A 154 4.26 3.26 -8.77
C VAL A 154 4.49 4.03 -7.48
N GLY A 155 3.51 4.85 -7.07
CA GLY A 155 3.65 5.67 -5.88
C GLY A 155 3.83 4.87 -4.59
N MET A 156 3.14 3.73 -4.43
CA MET A 156 3.31 2.86 -3.27
C MET A 156 4.59 2.04 -3.36
N VAL A 157 4.80 1.35 -4.49
CA VAL A 157 5.91 0.41 -4.67
C VAL A 157 7.24 1.14 -4.55
N ALA A 158 7.41 2.28 -5.24
CA ALA A 158 8.63 3.07 -5.17
C ALA A 158 8.91 3.60 -3.76
N LYS A 159 7.86 3.95 -3.00
CA LYS A 159 8.02 4.41 -1.61
C LYS A 159 8.53 3.28 -0.72
N PHE A 160 7.92 2.10 -0.79
CA PHE A 160 8.37 0.97 0.03
C PHE A 160 9.73 0.44 -0.40
N TYR A 161 10.06 0.49 -1.69
CA TYR A 161 11.41 0.23 -2.17
C TYR A 161 12.42 1.24 -1.63
N ALA A 162 12.08 2.54 -1.61
CA ALA A 162 12.95 3.57 -1.06
C ALA A 162 13.16 3.36 0.45
N GLU A 163 12.12 2.99 1.19
CA GLU A 163 12.20 2.66 2.61
C GLU A 163 13.09 1.42 2.85
N ALA A 164 12.96 0.37 2.03
CA ALA A 164 13.85 -0.79 2.08
C ALA A 164 15.32 -0.39 1.84
N ILE A 165 15.56 0.45 0.83
CA ILE A 165 16.90 0.97 0.50
C ILE A 165 17.44 1.84 1.65
N GLU A 166 16.62 2.69 2.26
CA GLU A 166 17.01 3.58 3.36
C GLU A 166 17.48 2.80 4.61
N HIS A 167 16.96 1.59 4.84
CA HIS A 167 17.25 0.76 6.02
C HIS A 167 18.38 -0.28 5.84
N VAL A 168 19.11 -0.27 4.72
CA VAL A 168 20.27 -1.17 4.54
C VAL A 168 21.38 -0.91 5.56
N ASP A 169 22.17 -1.93 5.90
CA ASP A 169 23.35 -1.75 6.75
C ASP A 169 24.32 -0.80 6.02
N PRO A 170 24.77 0.31 6.63
CA PRO A 170 25.71 1.24 5.99
C PRO A 170 27.12 0.64 5.81
N LYS A 171 27.53 -0.38 6.58
CA LYS A 171 28.91 -0.89 6.56
C LYS A 171 29.36 -1.38 5.19
N PRO A 172 28.58 -2.20 4.44
CA PRO A 172 28.98 -2.62 3.10
C PRO A 172 29.07 -1.45 2.10
N LEU A 173 28.25 -0.40 2.27
CA LEU A 173 28.26 0.78 1.42
C LEU A 173 29.54 1.62 1.67
N GLU A 174 29.88 1.83 2.95
CA GLU A 174 31.09 2.55 3.35
C GLU A 174 32.36 1.81 2.93
N ALA A 175 32.38 0.49 3.10
CA ALA A 175 33.50 -0.36 2.67
C ALA A 175 33.71 -0.30 1.15
N ALA A 176 32.63 -0.38 0.36
CA ALA A 176 32.71 -0.26 -1.09
C ALA A 176 33.22 1.13 -1.52
N ARG A 177 32.72 2.21 -0.89
CA ARG A 177 33.20 3.57 -1.15
C ARG A 177 34.68 3.74 -0.81
N ALA A 178 35.14 3.19 0.32
CA ALA A 178 36.54 3.22 0.73
C ALA A 178 37.46 2.45 -0.23
N ALA A 179 36.94 1.40 -0.88
CA ALA A 179 37.64 0.66 -1.93
C ALA A 179 37.65 1.38 -3.31
N GLY A 180 37.07 2.58 -3.41
CA GLY A 180 37.02 3.37 -4.65
C GLY A 180 35.86 3.03 -5.58
N ALA A 181 34.82 2.32 -5.10
CA ALA A 181 33.66 1.99 -5.92
C ALA A 181 32.86 3.24 -6.34
N THR A 182 32.42 3.27 -7.59
CA THR A 182 31.53 4.33 -8.10
C THR A 182 30.14 4.23 -7.45
N PRO A 183 29.33 5.32 -7.44
CA PRO A 183 27.98 5.27 -6.87
C PRO A 183 27.10 4.15 -7.44
N LEU A 184 27.22 3.88 -8.74
CA LEU A 184 26.49 2.78 -9.39
C LEU A 184 26.96 1.41 -8.89
N GLN A 185 28.27 1.22 -8.66
CA GLN A 185 28.82 -0.01 -8.10
C GLN A 185 28.33 -0.23 -6.66
N VAL A 186 28.30 0.83 -5.84
CA VAL A 186 27.75 0.76 -4.47
C VAL A 186 26.27 0.34 -4.49
N ILE A 187 25.46 0.94 -5.37
CA ILE A 187 24.04 0.59 -5.49
C ILE A 187 23.86 -0.87 -5.92
N THR A 188 24.56 -1.28 -6.98
CA THR A 188 24.38 -2.62 -7.59
C THR A 188 24.97 -3.76 -6.76
N HIS A 189 26.09 -3.53 -6.06
CA HIS A 189 26.82 -4.59 -5.36
C HIS A 189 26.71 -4.54 -3.84
N SER A 190 26.35 -3.38 -3.26
CA SER A 190 26.18 -3.26 -1.80
C SER A 190 24.72 -3.11 -1.40
N VAL A 191 23.93 -2.29 -2.11
CA VAL A 191 22.53 -2.02 -1.74
C VAL A 191 21.59 -3.09 -2.27
N LEU A 192 21.57 -3.28 -3.59
CA LEU A 192 20.58 -4.13 -4.28
C LEU A 192 20.55 -5.58 -3.75
N PRO A 193 21.69 -6.23 -3.45
CA PRO A 193 21.69 -7.59 -2.89
C PRO A 193 21.05 -7.66 -1.49
N GLN A 194 21.18 -6.62 -0.67
CA GLN A 194 20.60 -6.58 0.68
C GLN A 194 19.07 -6.43 0.63
N VAL A 195 18.56 -5.60 -0.28
CA VAL A 195 17.12 -5.30 -0.35
C VAL A 195 16.34 -6.25 -1.25
N PHE A 196 16.99 -7.02 -2.10
CA PHE A 196 16.33 -7.88 -3.10
C PHE A 196 15.19 -8.74 -2.53
N PRO A 197 15.35 -9.44 -1.38
CA PRO A 197 14.25 -10.21 -0.81
C PRO A 197 13.03 -9.35 -0.46
N GLN A 198 13.24 -8.15 0.07
CA GLN A 198 12.17 -7.23 0.42
C GLN A 198 11.51 -6.60 -0.82
N LEU A 199 12.29 -6.28 -1.86
CA LEU A 199 11.74 -5.83 -3.14
C LEU A 199 10.85 -6.91 -3.77
N ALA A 200 11.26 -8.18 -3.71
CA ALA A 200 10.49 -9.31 -4.19
C ALA A 200 9.18 -9.48 -3.42
N ASP A 201 9.22 -9.39 -2.08
CA ASP A 201 8.03 -9.44 -1.22
C ASP A 201 7.01 -8.36 -1.59
N ILE A 202 7.47 -7.10 -1.67
CA ILE A 202 6.63 -5.96 -2.07
C ILE A 202 6.07 -6.14 -3.50
N THR A 203 6.87 -6.66 -4.43
CA THR A 203 6.42 -6.95 -5.81
C THR A 203 5.29 -7.97 -5.82
N LEU A 204 5.47 -9.09 -5.10
CA LEU A 204 4.50 -10.18 -5.07
C LEU A 204 3.21 -9.75 -4.40
N TYR A 205 3.30 -9.04 -3.27
CA TYR A 205 2.14 -8.42 -2.62
C TYR A 205 1.39 -7.49 -3.57
N ARG A 206 2.11 -6.66 -4.34
CA ARG A 206 1.48 -5.75 -5.29
C ARG A 206 0.86 -6.51 -6.48
N TRP A 207 1.50 -7.55 -6.97
CA TRP A 207 0.94 -8.39 -8.02
C TRP A 207 -0.37 -9.05 -7.58
N GLU A 208 -0.39 -9.58 -6.36
CA GLU A 208 -1.60 -10.15 -5.76
C GLU A 208 -2.72 -9.10 -5.66
N TYR A 209 -2.40 -7.86 -5.26
CA TYR A 209 -3.36 -6.75 -5.28
C TYR A 209 -3.89 -6.50 -6.71
N HIS A 210 -3.03 -6.43 -7.72
CA HIS A 210 -3.46 -6.23 -9.12
C HIS A 210 -4.30 -7.39 -9.66
N PHE A 211 -4.13 -8.60 -9.14
CA PHE A 211 -4.93 -9.75 -9.53
C PHE A 211 -6.35 -9.71 -8.91
N ARG A 212 -6.50 -9.04 -7.77
CA ARG A 212 -7.78 -8.90 -7.04
C ARG A 212 -8.57 -7.64 -7.43
N ALA A 213 -7.91 -6.66 -8.04
CA ALA A 213 -8.49 -5.40 -8.51
C ALA A 213 -9.38 -5.61 -9.73
#